data_AF-A0A928WAE1-F1
#
_entry.id   AF-A0A928WAE1-F1
#
_cell.length_a   1.000
_cell.length_b   1.000
_cell.length_c   1.000
_cell.angle_alpha   90.00
_cell.angle_beta   90.00
_cell.angle_gamma   90.00
#
_symmetry.space_group_name_H-M   'P 1'
#
loop_
_entity.id
_entity.type
_entity.pdbx_description
1 polymer ?
#
loop_
_entity_poly.entity_id
_entity_poly.type
_entity_poly.pdbx_seq_one_letter_code
_entity_poly.pdbx_strand_id
1 'polypeptide(L)'
;MDCPKPVFSTSDTSVVSTVRELHYYFRNLQAYYKVLKGRVISKLEYNEDPEIVSDLNFQLCEIERKLKYIHILNNSASTVNEVVHLIEIKDEFRLSQETIKIKF
;
A
#
# COMPACT_ATOMS: atom_id res chain seq x y z
N MET A 1 -14.96 12.80 -4.88
CA MET A 1 -14.56 11.92 -3.78
C MET A 1 -13.18 12.31 -3.30
N ASP A 2 -13.04 12.60 -2.01
CA ASP A 2 -11.73 12.70 -1.38
C ASP A 2 -11.14 11.31 -1.16
N CYS A 3 -9.91 11.11 -1.62
CA CYS A 3 -9.12 9.93 -1.34
C CYS A 3 -8.11 10.32 -0.26
N PRO A 4 -8.42 10.14 1.03
CA PRO A 4 -7.49 10.50 2.10
C PRO A 4 -6.24 9.62 1.98
N LYS A 5 -5.09 10.20 2.33
CA LYS A 5 -3.85 9.43 2.38
C LYS A 5 -4.00 8.33 3.44
N PRO A 6 -3.74 7.06 3.10
CA PRO A 6 -3.86 5.99 4.08
C PRO A 6 -2.84 6.16 5.19
N VAL A 7 -3.24 5.78 6.40
CA VAL A 7 -2.41 5.74 7.60
C VAL A 7 -2.20 4.29 7.95
N PHE A 8 -0.96 3.90 8.21
CA PHE A 8 -0.67 2.56 8.69
C PHE A 8 -1.04 2.49 10.18
N SER A 9 -1.83 1.48 10.54
CA SER A 9 -2.15 1.17 11.93
C SER A 9 -2.33 -0.33 12.07
N THR A 10 -1.74 -0.92 13.10
CA THR A 10 -2.01 -2.29 13.51
C THR A 10 -2.45 -2.31 14.96
N SER A 11 -3.50 -3.06 15.27
CA SER A 11 -3.99 -3.31 16.63
C SER A 11 -3.52 -4.65 17.19
N ASP A 12 -2.95 -5.51 16.35
CA ASP A 12 -2.50 -6.87 16.68
C ASP A 12 -0.97 -6.97 16.54
N THR A 13 -0.34 -7.72 17.43
CA THR A 13 1.09 -8.01 17.44
C THR A 13 1.45 -9.26 16.64
N SER A 14 0.46 -9.99 16.10
CA SER A 14 0.74 -11.18 15.29
C SER A 14 1.42 -10.82 13.97
N VAL A 15 2.39 -11.65 13.57
CA VAL A 15 3.15 -11.47 12.31
C VAL A 15 2.20 -11.52 11.10
N VAL A 16 1.25 -12.44 11.11
CA VAL A 16 0.26 -12.60 10.03
C VAL A 16 -0.59 -11.34 9.88
N SER A 17 -1.15 -10.84 10.99
CA SER A 17 -1.95 -9.61 10.96
C SER A 17 -1.12 -8.42 10.50
N THR A 18 0.10 -8.28 11.02
CA THR A 18 1.02 -7.20 10.62
C THR A 18 1.32 -7.21 9.13
N VAL A 19 1.65 -8.38 8.57
CA VAL A 19 1.94 -8.55 7.14
C VAL A 19 0.72 -8.21 6.29
N ARG A 20 -0.46 -8.68 6.71
CA ARG A 20 -1.73 -8.39 6.03
C ARG A 20 -2.04 -6.90 6.02
N GLU A 21 -1.96 -6.24 7.18
CA GLU A 21 -2.19 -4.78 7.28
C GLU A 21 -1.16 -3.98 6.48
N LEU A 22 0.10 -4.45 6.42
CA LEU A 22 1.14 -3.82 5.62
C LEU A 22 0.84 -3.93 4.11
N HIS A 23 0.40 -5.11 3.64
CA HIS A 23 -0.03 -5.30 2.26
C HIS A 23 -1.22 -4.39 1.93
N TYR A 24 -2.25 -4.33 2.79
CA TYR A 24 -3.38 -3.42 2.61
C TYR A 24 -2.94 -1.95 2.56
N TYR A 25 -2.04 -1.54 3.45
CA TYR A 25 -1.52 -0.18 3.48
C TYR A 25 -0.82 0.20 2.16
N PHE A 26 0.10 -0.63 1.65
CA PHE A 26 0.80 -0.30 0.41
C PHE A 26 -0.11 -0.32 -0.81
N ARG A 27 -1.07 -1.24 -0.87
CA ARG A 27 -2.11 -1.26 -1.91
C ARG A 27 -2.92 0.04 -1.92
N ASN A 28 -3.39 0.47 -0.74
CA ASN A 28 -4.16 1.71 -0.61
C ASN A 28 -3.31 2.94 -0.90
N LEU A 29 -2.05 2.93 -0.50
CA LEU A 29 -1.12 4.04 -0.75
C LEU A 29 -0.83 4.16 -2.25
N GLN A 30 -0.68 3.04 -2.96
CA GLN A 30 -0.53 3.03 -4.41
C GLN A 30 -1.76 3.63 -5.09
N ALA A 31 -2.98 3.27 -4.66
CA ALA A 31 -4.22 3.82 -5.17
C ALA A 31 -4.31 5.34 -4.93
N TYR A 32 -3.98 5.79 -3.72
CA TYR A 32 -3.94 7.21 -3.37
C TYR A 32 -3.03 8.01 -4.32
N TYR A 33 -1.79 7.55 -4.55
CA TYR A 33 -0.87 8.27 -5.43
C TYR A 33 -1.29 8.22 -6.91
N LYS A 34 -2.00 7.18 -7.36
CA LYS A 34 -2.59 7.16 -8.71
C LYS A 34 -3.68 8.23 -8.85
N VAL A 35 -4.53 8.39 -7.83
CA VAL A 35 -5.55 9.46 -7.81
C VAL A 35 -4.89 10.84 -7.75
N LEU A 36 -3.88 11.01 -6.90
CA LEU A 36 -3.15 12.28 -6.79
C LEU A 36 -2.45 12.63 -8.11
N LYS A 37 -1.85 11.66 -8.79
CA LYS A 37 -1.27 11.82 -10.14
C LYS A 37 -2.31 12.37 -11.11
N GLY A 38 -3.50 11.75 -11.17
CA GLY A 38 -4.59 12.22 -12.03
C GLY A 38 -4.99 13.66 -11.73
N ARG A 39 -5.10 14.04 -10.45
CA ARG A 39 -5.41 15.42 -10.04
C ARG A 39 -4.34 16.42 -10.49
N VAL A 40 -3.06 16.07 -10.39
CA VAL A 40 -1.95 16.94 -10.83
C VAL A 40 -1.97 17.09 -12.35
N ILE A 41 -2.21 16.02 -13.10
CA ILE A 41 -2.34 16.07 -14.57
C ILE A 41 -3.50 16.97 -14.97
N SER A 42 -4.68 16.79 -14.36
CA SER A 42 -5.82 17.67 -14.66
C SER A 42 -5.51 19.13 -14.35
N LYS A 43 -4.77 19.44 -13.27
CA LYS A 43 -4.34 20.81 -13.01
C LYS A 43 -3.39 21.34 -14.09
N LEU A 44 -2.44 20.53 -14.55
CA LEU A 44 -1.54 20.91 -15.64
C LEU A 44 -2.30 21.26 -16.93
N GLU A 45 -3.39 20.56 -17.24
CA GLU A 45 -4.20 20.81 -18.44
C GLU A 45 -4.94 22.16 -18.42
N TYR A 46 -5.18 22.74 -17.24
CA TYR A 46 -5.96 23.98 -17.07
C TYR A 46 -5.15 25.16 -16.50
N ASN A 47 -3.83 25.05 -16.35
CA ASN A 47 -2.98 26.14 -15.86
C ASN A 47 -1.98 26.57 -16.94
N GLU A 48 -1.93 27.87 -17.22
CA GLU A 48 -1.00 28.47 -18.19
C GLU A 48 0.13 29.26 -17.51
N ASP A 49 0.02 29.49 -16.20
CA ASP A 49 1.06 30.17 -15.41
C ASP A 49 2.34 29.31 -15.37
N PRO A 50 3.48 29.80 -15.91
CA PRO A 50 4.71 29.03 -15.98
C PRO A 50 5.26 28.58 -14.62
N GLU A 51 5.07 29.37 -13.56
CA GLU A 51 5.56 29.04 -12.22
C GLU A 51 4.74 27.90 -11.62
N ILE A 52 3.41 27.97 -11.76
CA ILE A 52 2.49 26.91 -11.32
C ILE A 52 2.74 25.63 -12.12
N VAL A 53 2.91 25.74 -13.44
CA VAL A 53 3.21 24.60 -14.30
C VAL A 53 4.54 23.93 -13.92
N SER A 54 5.56 24.72 -13.58
CA SER A 54 6.85 24.20 -13.11
C SER A 54 6.69 23.41 -11.81
N ASP A 55 5.98 23.95 -10.82
CA ASP A 55 5.72 23.28 -9.54
C ASP A 55 4.89 22.00 -9.71
N LEU A 56 3.84 22.04 -10.54
CA LEU A 56 3.02 20.86 -10.83
C LEU A 56 3.82 19.75 -11.53
N ASN A 57 4.73 20.10 -12.43
CA ASN A 57 5.64 19.13 -13.06
C ASN A 57 6.60 18.51 -12.03
N PHE A 58 7.14 19.31 -11.11
CA PHE A 58 7.97 18.80 -10.02
C PHE A 58 7.19 17.82 -9.13
N GLN A 59 5.95 18.17 -8.75
CA GLN A 59 5.05 17.29 -8.00
C GLN A 59 4.77 15.98 -8.76
N LEU A 60 4.58 16.05 -10.08
CA LEU A 60 4.35 14.88 -10.92
C LEU A 60 5.55 13.93 -10.90
N CYS A 61 6.77 14.46 -11.07
CA CYS A 61 8.00 13.68 -10.97
C CYS A 61 8.13 12.99 -9.60
N GLU A 62 7.83 13.71 -8.52
CA GLU A 62 7.83 13.15 -7.18
C GLU A 62 6.81 12.02 -7.03
N ILE A 63 5.57 12.21 -7.50
CA ILE A 63 4.53 11.17 -7.44
C ILE A 63 4.94 9.93 -8.24
N GLU A 64 5.55 10.09 -9.41
CA GLU A 64 6.02 8.97 -10.21
C GLU A 64 7.15 8.19 -9.53
N ARG A 65 8.12 8.91 -8.94
CA ARG A 65 9.16 8.30 -8.12
C ARG A 65 8.55 7.51 -6.97
N LYS A 66 7.52 8.06 -6.32
CA LYS A 66 6.81 7.40 -5.21
C LYS A 66 6.07 6.15 -5.63
N LEU A 67 5.34 6.21 -6.75
CA LEU A 67 4.62 5.06 -7.29
C LEU A 67 5.56 3.89 -7.62
N LYS A 68 6.78 4.14 -8.10
CA LYS A 68 7.77 3.09 -8.39
C LYS A 68 8.13 2.29 -7.14
N TYR A 69 8.55 2.94 -6.05
CA TYR A 69 8.93 2.20 -4.85
C TYR A 69 7.72 1.62 -4.11
N ILE A 70 6.56 2.28 -4.13
CA ILE A 70 5.33 1.73 -3.52
C ILE A 70 4.88 0.46 -4.24
N HIS A 71 5.04 0.40 -5.56
CA HIS A 71 4.73 -0.82 -6.32
C HIS A 71 5.61 -1.99 -5.88
N ILE A 72 6.91 -1.75 -5.69
CA ILE A 72 7.84 -2.76 -5.17
C ILE A 72 7.39 -3.21 -3.78
N LEU A 73 7.12 -2.28 -2.87
CA LEU A 73 6.67 -2.58 -1.51
C LEU A 73 5.35 -3.36 -1.48
N ASN A 74 4.39 -3.00 -2.33
CA ASN A 74 3.11 -3.70 -2.46
C ASN A 74 3.33 -5.16 -2.90
N ASN A 75 4.14 -5.38 -3.95
CA ASN A 75 4.44 -6.71 -4.43
C ASN A 75 5.16 -7.54 -3.37
N SER A 76 6.17 -6.97 -2.71
CA SER A 76 6.90 -7.64 -1.62
C SER A 76 5.97 -8.02 -0.47
N ALA A 77 5.09 -7.11 -0.04
CA ALA A 77 4.13 -7.39 1.01
C ALA A 77 3.12 -8.47 0.61
N SER A 78 2.67 -8.50 -0.66
CA SER A 78 1.84 -9.59 -1.19
C SER A 78 2.56 -10.93 -1.14
N THR A 79 3.82 -10.99 -1.59
CA THR A 79 4.63 -12.22 -1.53
C THR A 79 4.81 -12.71 -0.09
N VAL A 80 5.15 -11.81 0.84
CA VAL A 80 5.27 -12.18 2.26
C VAL A 80 3.93 -12.66 2.80
N ASN A 81 2.81 -12.01 2.45
CA ASN A 81 1.47 -12.41 2.86
C ASN A 81 1.11 -13.82 2.38
N GLU A 82 1.51 -14.21 1.18
CA GLU A 82 1.34 -15.59 0.69
C GLU A 82 2.21 -16.58 1.46
N VAL A 83 3.48 -16.24 1.69
CA VAL A 83 4.45 -17.12 2.37
C VAL A 83 4.09 -17.37 3.83
N VAL A 84 3.63 -16.35 4.57
CA VAL A 84 3.24 -16.52 5.99
C VAL A 84 2.02 -17.43 6.20
N HIS A 85 1.29 -17.74 5.13
CA HIS A 85 0.17 -18.67 5.19
C HIS A 85 0.55 -20.14 4.94
N LEU A 86 1.78 -20.40 4.49
CA LEU A 86 2.33 -21.75 4.33
C LEU A 86 2.47 -22.46 5.67
N ILE A 87 2.25 -23.78 5.69
CA ILE A 87 2.27 -24.59 6.91
C ILE A 87 3.66 -24.55 7.54
N GLU A 88 4.69 -24.73 6.72
CA GLU A 88 6.09 -24.73 7.13
C GLU A 88 6.47 -23.42 7.82
N ILE A 89 6.00 -22.29 7.28
CA ILE A 89 6.29 -20.96 7.85
C ILE A 89 5.46 -20.69 9.10
N LYS A 90 4.21 -21.16 9.15
CA LYS A 90 3.41 -21.09 10.37
C LYS A 90 4.05 -21.86 11.52
N ASP A 91 4.60 -23.04 11.23
CA ASP A 91 5.29 -23.87 12.20
C ASP A 91 6.57 -23.19 12.71
N GLU A 92 7.36 -22.57 11.82
CA GLU A 92 8.54 -21.77 12.19
C GLU A 92 8.19 -20.59 13.12
N PHE A 93 7.11 -19.87 12.82
CA PHE A 93 6.63 -18.78 13.68
C PHE A 93 5.87 -19.26 14.92
N ARG A 94 5.71 -20.58 15.12
CA ARG A 94 4.88 -21.19 16.17
C ARG A 94 3.46 -20.61 16.21
N LEU A 95 2.95 -20.22 15.04
CA LEU A 95 1.59 -19.72 14.90
C LEU A 95 0.67 -20.91 15.09
N SER A 96 0.00 -20.97 16.24
CA SER A 96 -0.91 -22.07 16.58
C SER A 96 -1.85 -22.35 15.41
N GLN A 97 -1.83 -23.59 14.90
CA GLN A 97 -2.86 -24.03 13.97
C GLN A 97 -4.21 -23.78 14.65
N GLU A 98 -5.01 -22.85 14.12
CA GLU A 98 -6.37 -22.62 14.58
C GLU A 98 -7.07 -23.98 14.56
N THR A 99 -7.21 -24.57 15.75
CA THR A 99 -7.83 -25.87 15.89
C THR A 99 -9.29 -25.63 15.56
N ILE A 100 -9.72 -26.06 14.37
CA ILE A 100 -11.13 -26.08 13.99
C ILE A 100 -11.83 -26.97 15.02
N LYS A 101 -12.42 -26.35 16.05
CA LYS A 101 -13.29 -27.04 16.99
C LYS A 101 -14.60 -27.32 16.26
N ILE A 102 -14.68 -28.47 15.61
CA ILE A 102 -15.96 -29.02 15.17
C ILE A 102 -16.71 -29.41 16.45
N LYS A 103 -17.76 -28.65 16.79
CA LYS A 103 -18.70 -29.03 17.85
C LYS A 103 -19.54 -30.20 17.30
N PHE A 104 -19.46 -31.34 17.97
CA PHE A 104 -20.45 -32.41 17.86
C PHE A 104 -21.64 -32.11 18.77
#